data_AF-A0A538TQR6-F1
#
_entry.id   AF-A0A538TQR6-F1
#
_cell.length_a   1.000
_cell.length_b   1.000
_cell.length_c   1.000
_cell.angle_alpha   90.00
_cell.angle_beta   90.00
_cell.angle_gamma   90.00
#
_symmetry.space_group_name_H-M   'P 1'
#
loop_
_entity.id
_entity.type
_entity.pdbx_description
1 polymer ?
#
loop_
_entity_poly.entity_id
_entity_poly.type
_entity_poly.pdbx_seq_one_letter_code
_entity_poly.pdbx_strand_id
1 'polypeptide(L)'
;MVRVGGRPERAGRDDRGGSRELEARDEISRAPLVGDAIGHLERERGTFDVILNDIDKWQYPEVLPIARKKLRTGGLLITDNMLWSGRVLRKRGDRNARGVQELTRLLYRAPDFHTTLLPIRDGVTVSLKL
;
A
#
# COMPACT_ATOMS: atom_id res chain seq x y z
N MET A 1 7.80 0.90 -4.36
CA MET A 1 6.50 0.38 -4.83
C MET A 1 6.79 -0.81 -5.71
N VAL A 2 6.02 -1.90 -5.62
CA VAL A 2 6.28 -3.12 -6.40
C VAL A 2 5.03 -3.50 -7.17
N ARG A 3 5.20 -3.75 -8.47
CA ARG A 3 4.21 -4.35 -9.37
C ARG A 3 4.70 -5.75 -9.72
N VAL A 4 3.85 -6.74 -9.49
CA VAL A 4 3.99 -8.16 -9.84
C VAL A 4 2.79 -8.48 -10.74
N GLY A 5 3.01 -9.13 -11.87
CA GLY A 5 2.03 -9.25 -12.96
C GLY A 5 0.58 -9.56 -12.53
N GLY A 6 -0.38 -8.86 -13.14
CA GLY A 6 -1.82 -9.10 -12.93
C GLY A 6 -2.26 -10.50 -13.38
N ARG A 7 -3.37 -11.01 -12.83
CA ARG A 7 -3.95 -12.30 -13.24
C ARG A 7 -4.24 -12.28 -14.75
N PRO A 8 -3.91 -13.36 -15.49
CA PRO A 8 -4.27 -13.44 -16.90
C PRO A 8 -5.79 -13.42 -17.04
N GLU A 9 -6.30 -12.61 -17.98
CA GLU A 9 -7.65 -12.78 -18.49
C GLU A 9 -7.81 -14.22 -18.99
N ARG A 10 -8.95 -14.84 -18.70
CA ARG A 10 -9.19 -16.25 -19.02
C ARG A 10 -8.86 -16.52 -20.48
N ALA A 11 -7.82 -17.32 -20.71
CA ALA A 11 -7.41 -17.74 -22.04
C ALA A 11 -8.54 -18.51 -22.73
N GLY A 12 -8.99 -18.02 -23.88
CA GLY A 12 -9.59 -18.90 -24.87
C GLY A 12 -8.54 -19.92 -25.30
N ARG A 13 -8.91 -21.21 -25.33
CA ARG A 13 -8.04 -22.27 -25.85
C ARG A 13 -7.72 -21.96 -27.31
N ASP A 14 -6.43 -21.82 -27.64
CA ASP A 14 -5.94 -22.12 -28.97
C ASP A 14 -5.35 -23.54 -28.95
N ASP A 15 -5.57 -24.28 -30.05
CA ASP A 15 -5.30 -25.72 -30.17
C ASP A 15 -3.82 -26.05 -30.46
N ARG A 16 -2.88 -25.18 -30.08
CA ARG A 16 -1.45 -25.46 -30.23
C ARG A 16 -0.79 -25.38 -28.86
N GLY A 17 -0.54 -26.55 -28.26
CA GLY A 17 -0.01 -26.77 -26.92
C GLY A 17 1.36 -26.17 -26.62
N GLY A 18 1.48 -24.84 -26.68
CA GLY A 18 2.60 -24.07 -26.15
C GLY A 18 2.23 -23.57 -24.76
N SER A 19 2.88 -24.12 -23.74
CA SER A 19 2.93 -23.52 -22.41
C SER A 19 3.52 -22.10 -22.53
N ARG A 20 2.66 -21.08 -22.51
CA ARG A 20 3.10 -19.69 -22.40
C ARG A 20 3.63 -19.49 -20.99
N GLU A 21 4.95 -19.38 -20.90
CA GLU A 21 5.67 -18.98 -19.71
C GLU A 21 5.15 -17.61 -19.26
N LEU A 22 4.75 -17.52 -17.99
CA LEU A 22 4.27 -16.30 -17.35
C LEU A 22 5.44 -15.31 -17.24
N GLU A 23 5.57 -14.40 -18.21
CA GLU A 23 6.51 -13.28 -18.09
C GLU A 23 6.00 -12.30 -17.01
N ALA A 24 6.47 -12.48 -15.78
CA ALA A 24 6.37 -11.45 -14.76
C ALA A 24 7.17 -10.23 -15.24
N ARG A 25 6.46 -9.16 -15.62
CA ARG A 25 7.10 -7.86 -15.87
C ARG A 25 7.51 -7.26 -14.53
N ASP A 26 8.72 -7.59 -14.09
CA ASP A 26 9.40 -6.92 -12.97
C ASP A 26 9.81 -5.50 -13.39
N GLU A 27 8.85 -4.59 -13.48
CA GLU A 27 9.11 -3.15 -13.66
C GLU A 27 9.51 -2.54 -12.31
N ILE A 28 10.76 -2.78 -11.89
CA ILE A 28 11.41 -1.95 -10.87
C ILE A 28 11.92 -0.71 -11.58
N SER A 29 11.31 0.44 -11.34
CA SER A 29 11.90 1.71 -11.77
C SER A 29 13.24 1.86 -11.06
N ARG A 30 14.35 1.73 -11.80
CA ARG A 30 15.71 1.66 -11.24
C ARG A 30 16.25 3.00 -10.74
N ALA A 31 15.59 4.11 -11.06
CA ALA A 31 15.95 5.44 -10.59
C ALA A 31 14.90 5.96 -9.60
N PRO A 32 15.31 6.56 -8.46
CA PRO A 32 14.37 7.15 -7.50
C PRO A 32 13.63 8.33 -8.13
N LEU A 33 12.31 8.36 -7.98
CA LEU A 33 11.50 9.53 -8.30
C LEU A 33 11.64 10.54 -7.15
N VAL A 34 12.18 11.72 -7.45
CA VAL A 34 12.33 12.79 -6.47
C VAL A 34 11.10 13.69 -6.50
N GLY A 35 10.57 14.03 -5.32
CA GLY A 35 9.42 14.94 -5.16
C GLY A 35 8.32 14.36 -4.28
N ASP A 36 7.12 14.91 -4.42
CA ASP A 36 5.95 14.49 -3.65
C ASP A 36 5.52 13.06 -4.01
N ALA A 37 5.69 12.15 -3.06
CA ALA A 37 5.39 10.73 -3.23
C ALA A 37 3.90 10.47 -3.51
N ILE A 38 3.00 11.24 -2.88
CA ILE A 38 1.56 11.12 -3.09
C ILE A 38 1.22 11.49 -4.53
N GLY A 39 1.63 12.67 -4.99
CA GLY A 39 1.36 13.13 -6.34
C GLY A 39 1.96 12.23 -7.42
N HIS A 40 3.16 11.68 -7.18
CA HIS A 40 3.75 10.70 -8.11
C HIS A 40 2.91 9.42 -8.18
N LEU A 41 2.57 8.81 -7.04
CA LEU A 41 1.75 7.60 -7.00
C LEU A 41 0.37 7.81 -7.64
N GLU A 42 -0.25 8.97 -7.47
CA GLU A 42 -1.52 9.30 -8.11
C GLU A 42 -1.44 9.35 -9.64
N ARG A 43 -0.34 9.87 -10.19
CA ARG A 43 -0.12 9.96 -11.64
C ARG A 43 0.28 8.64 -12.28
N GLU A 44 0.85 7.70 -11.51
CA GLU A 44 1.29 6.43 -12.05
C GLU A 44 0.15 5.60 -12.65
N ARG A 45 0.36 5.04 -13.83
CA ARG A 45 -0.67 4.26 -14.54
C ARG A 45 -0.80 2.87 -13.95
N GLY A 46 -2.01 2.34 -13.86
CA GLY A 46 -2.27 0.97 -13.41
C GLY A 46 -2.30 0.81 -11.89
N THR A 47 -2.25 -0.45 -11.45
CA THR A 47 -2.28 -0.83 -10.02
C THR A 47 -0.95 -1.45 -9.58
N PHE A 48 -0.82 -1.62 -8.26
CA PHE A 48 0.32 -2.20 -7.58
C PHE A 48 -0.15 -3.36 -6.70
N ASP A 49 0.78 -4.28 -6.46
CA ASP A 49 0.60 -5.40 -5.55
C ASP A 49 0.90 -4.98 -4.13
N VAL A 50 1.93 -4.14 -3.97
CA VAL A 50 2.39 -3.67 -2.67
C VAL A 50 2.72 -2.18 -2.73
N ILE A 51 2.12 -1.43 -1.80
CA ILE A 51 2.47 -0.06 -1.47
C ILE A 51 3.09 -0.07 -0.07
N LEU A 52 4.34 0.37 0.02
CA LEU A 52 5.01 0.65 1.29
C LEU A 52 4.92 2.15 1.56
N ASN A 53 4.34 2.51 2.71
CA ASN A 53 4.13 3.87 3.15
C ASN A 53 5.08 4.20 4.32
N ASP A 54 6.02 5.10 4.07
CA ASP A 54 6.92 5.69 5.06
C ASP A 54 7.16 7.18 4.76
N ILE A 55 6.08 7.89 4.39
CA ILE A 55 6.11 9.33 4.15
C ILE A 55 6.07 10.13 5.47
N ASP A 56 5.89 11.45 5.38
CA ASP A 56 5.60 12.24 6.55
C ASP A 56 4.30 11.80 7.24
N LYS A 57 4.39 11.50 8.53
CA LYS A 57 3.32 10.90 9.34
C LYS A 57 2.03 11.70 9.37
N TRP A 58 2.11 13.02 9.25
CA TRP A 58 0.92 13.88 9.18
C TRP A 58 0.12 13.70 7.88
N GLN A 59 0.74 13.17 6.82
CA GLN A 59 0.11 12.86 5.53
C GLN A 59 -0.42 11.42 5.45
N TYR A 60 -0.15 10.57 6.44
CA TYR A 60 -0.60 9.17 6.43
C TYR A 60 -2.09 8.98 6.12
N PRO A 61 -3.03 9.79 6.63
CA PRO A 61 -4.44 9.66 6.28
C PRO A 61 -4.73 9.82 4.78
N GLU A 62 -3.94 10.60 4.06
CA GLU A 62 -4.09 10.87 2.63
C GLU A 62 -3.75 9.64 1.77
N VAL A 63 -2.98 8.68 2.31
CA VAL A 63 -2.54 7.50 1.58
C VAL A 63 -3.69 6.51 1.35
N LEU A 64 -4.65 6.38 2.27
CA LEU A 64 -5.72 5.41 2.15
C LEU A 64 -6.58 5.56 0.87
N PRO A 65 -7.12 6.75 0.52
CA PRO A 65 -7.89 6.91 -0.72
C PRO A 65 -7.07 6.63 -1.98
N ILE A 66 -5.76 6.89 -1.94
CA ILE A 66 -4.85 6.62 -3.06
C ILE A 66 -4.61 5.11 -3.16
N ALA A 67 -4.29 4.45 -2.05
CA ALA A 67 -4.09 3.01 -1.97
C ALA A 67 -5.36 2.24 -2.41
N ARG A 68 -6.55 2.72 -2.07
CA ARG A 68 -7.83 2.19 -2.58
C ARG A 68 -7.88 2.15 -4.10
N LYS A 69 -7.42 3.21 -4.78
CA LYS A 69 -7.43 3.30 -6.25
C LYS A 69 -6.27 2.52 -6.87
N LYS A 70 -5.12 2.50 -6.20
CA LYS A 70 -3.84 2.06 -6.77
C LYS A 70 -3.43 0.65 -6.38
N LEU A 71 -4.04 0.03 -5.38
CA LEU A 71 -3.87 -1.40 -5.13
C LEU A 71 -4.88 -2.20 -5.95
N ARG A 72 -4.44 -3.33 -6.51
CA ARG A 72 -5.40 -4.35 -6.94
C ARG A 72 -6.08 -5.00 -5.73
N THR A 73 -7.24 -5.61 -5.94
CA THR A 73 -7.82 -6.54 -4.95
C THR A 73 -6.82 -7.65 -4.64
N GLY A 74 -6.66 -7.96 -3.35
CA GLY A 74 -5.62 -8.81 -2.80
C GLY A 74 -4.23 -8.17 -2.72
N GLY A 75 -4.10 -6.86 -2.96
CA GLY A 75 -2.86 -6.09 -2.78
C GLY A 75 -2.68 -5.62 -1.34
N LEU A 76 -1.45 -5.24 -0.97
CA LEU A 76 -1.06 -4.86 0.39
C LEU A 76 -0.69 -3.38 0.49
N LEU A 77 -1.29 -2.68 1.45
CA LEU A 77 -0.77 -1.44 1.99
C LEU A 77 -0.02 -1.75 3.29
N ILE A 78 1.29 -1.50 3.30
CA ILE A 78 2.15 -1.66 4.47
C ILE A 78 2.57 -0.26 4.92
N THR A 79 2.35 0.09 6.19
CA THR A 79 2.76 1.39 6.76
C THR A 79 3.66 1.19 7.97
N ASP A 80 4.82 1.84 7.99
CA ASP A 80 5.79 1.77 9.10
C ASP A 80 5.48 2.81 10.21
N ASN A 81 6.10 2.62 11.37
CA ASN A 81 6.08 3.51 12.54
C ASN A 81 4.69 3.78 13.14
N MET A 82 3.83 2.77 13.15
CA MET A 82 2.43 2.87 13.56
C MET A 82 2.22 2.92 15.08
N LEU A 83 3.22 2.54 15.89
CA LEU A 83 3.24 2.79 17.34
C LEU A 83 3.86 4.15 17.68
N TRP A 84 4.64 4.72 16.77
CA TRP A 84 5.28 6.04 16.86
C TRP A 84 5.94 6.32 18.23
N SER A 85 6.78 5.39 18.67
CA SER A 85 7.47 5.40 19.98
C SER A 85 6.51 5.59 21.16
N GLY A 86 5.31 5.01 21.07
CA GLY A 86 4.23 5.15 22.05
C GLY A 86 3.55 6.53 22.06
N ARG A 87 3.94 7.48 21.21
CA ARG A 87 3.33 8.82 21.17
C ARG A 87 1.86 8.78 20.75
N VAL A 88 1.44 7.73 20.03
CA VAL A 88 0.03 7.49 19.69
C VAL A 88 -0.86 7.28 20.91
N LEU A 89 -0.31 6.99 22.09
CA LEU A 89 -1.08 6.82 23.32
C LEU A 89 -1.40 8.16 24.02
N ARG A 90 -0.78 9.26 23.58
CA ARG A 90 -0.95 10.58 24.21
C ARG A 90 -2.27 11.22 23.77
N LYS A 91 -3.08 11.71 24.71
CA LYS A 91 -4.34 12.44 24.44
C LYS A 91 -4.12 13.72 23.64
N ARG A 92 -3.01 14.43 23.87
CA ARG A 92 -2.61 15.64 23.12
C ARG A 92 -1.29 15.35 22.39
N GLY A 93 -1.36 14.55 21.33
CA GLY A 93 -0.22 14.23 20.47
C GLY A 93 0.12 15.37 19.50
N ASP A 94 1.36 15.38 19.01
CA ASP A 94 1.80 16.28 17.92
C ASP A 94 1.07 15.97 16.60
N ARG A 95 1.32 16.77 15.55
CA ARG A 95 0.66 16.60 14.23
C ARG A 95 0.92 15.20 13.65
N ASN A 96 2.11 14.64 13.86
CA ASN A 96 2.47 13.32 13.36
C ASN A 96 1.74 12.21 14.11
N ALA A 97 1.68 12.28 15.45
CA ALA A 97 0.93 11.33 16.26
C ALA A 97 -0.56 11.32 15.89
N ARG A 98 -1.14 12.49 15.60
CA ARG A 98 -2.53 12.60 15.11
C ARG A 98 -2.71 11.95 13.74
N GLY A 99 -1.76 12.14 12.82
CA GLY A 99 -1.78 11.48 11.50
C GLY A 99 -1.75 9.96 11.60
N VAL A 100 -0.87 9.40 12.45
CA VAL A 100 -0.80 7.95 12.70
C VAL A 100 -2.09 7.42 13.34
N GLN A 101 -2.60 8.10 14.36
CA GLN A 101 -3.87 7.74 15.00
C GLN A 101 -5.03 7.75 14.01
N GLU A 102 -5.08 8.76 13.14
CA GLU A 102 -6.17 8.90 12.17
C GLU A 102 -6.09 7.84 11.08
N LEU A 103 -4.92 7.59 10.49
CA LEU A 103 -4.76 6.47 9.56
C LEU A 103 -5.16 5.14 10.22
N THR A 104 -4.77 4.90 11.47
CA THR A 104 -5.16 3.69 12.21
C THR A 104 -6.68 3.57 12.30
N ARG A 105 -7.40 4.63 12.70
CA ARG A 105 -8.86 4.62 12.75
C ARG A 105 -9.50 4.35 11.38
N LEU A 106 -8.98 5.00 10.34
CA LEU A 106 -9.49 4.86 8.99
C LEU A 106 -9.32 3.43 8.45
N LEU A 107 -8.14 2.82 8.67
CA LEU A 107 -7.86 1.44 8.26
C LEU A 107 -8.75 0.43 8.99
N TYR A 108 -8.90 0.54 10.31
CA TYR A 108 -9.74 -0.38 11.08
C TYR A 108 -11.25 -0.19 10.83
N ARG A 109 -11.67 0.92 10.19
CA ARG A 109 -13.05 1.18 9.77
C ARG A 109 -13.30 0.93 8.29
N ALA A 110 -12.26 0.61 7.52
CA ALA A 110 -12.36 0.39 6.08
C ALA A 110 -12.93 -1.00 5.79
N PRO A 111 -14.16 -1.14 5.28
CA PRO A 111 -14.76 -2.46 5.02
C PRO A 111 -14.10 -3.21 3.86
N ASP A 112 -13.38 -2.50 3.00
CA ASP A 112 -12.62 -3.00 1.85
C ASP A 112 -11.15 -3.27 2.18
N PHE A 113 -10.74 -3.15 3.44
CA PHE A 113 -9.43 -3.55 3.91
C PHE A 113 -9.53 -4.47 5.13
N HIS A 114 -8.74 -5.52 5.12
CA HIS A 114 -8.45 -6.30 6.31
C HIS A 114 -7.09 -5.86 6.87
N THR A 115 -7.11 -5.18 8.02
CA THR A 115 -5.90 -4.58 8.62
C THR A 115 -5.51 -5.27 9.92
N THR A 116 -4.21 -5.54 10.06
CA THR A 116 -3.59 -5.96 11.31
C THR A 116 -2.40 -5.04 11.64
N LEU A 117 -2.32 -4.57 12.88
CA LEU A 117 -1.15 -3.93 13.45
C LEU A 117 -0.23 -4.99 14.06
N LEU A 118 0.98 -5.11 13.52
CA LEU A 118 2.03 -5.99 14.01
C LEU A 118 2.97 -5.22 14.95
N PRO A 119 3.19 -5.66 16.20
CA PRO A 119 4.07 -5.00 17.16
C PRO A 119 5.54 -5.35 16.93
N ILE A 120 5.99 -5.23 15.68
CA ILE A 120 7.39 -5.39 15.28
C ILE A 120 8.01 -4.01 15.09
N ARG A 121 9.25 -3.81 15.59
CA ARG A 121 9.92 -2.50 15.62
C ARG A 121 9.01 -1.41 16.22
N ASP A 122 8.82 -0.30 15.51
CA ASP A 122 7.97 0.81 15.94
C ASP A 122 6.51 0.67 15.46
N GLY A 123 6.06 -0.56 15.23
CA GLY A 123 4.72 -0.90 14.75
C GLY A 123 4.60 -0.83 13.24
N VAL A 124 4.05 -1.89 12.65
CA VAL A 124 3.78 -1.94 11.20
C VAL A 124 2.33 -2.37 11.01
N THR A 125 1.53 -1.61 10.26
CA THR A 125 0.24 -2.12 9.79
C THR A 125 0.42 -2.84 8.46
N VAL A 126 -0.17 -4.02 8.34
CA VAL A 126 -0.38 -4.71 7.07
C VAL A 126 -1.88 -4.69 6.77
N SER A 127 -2.26 -4.07 5.67
CA SER A 127 -3.65 -3.92 5.25
C SER A 127 -3.86 -4.56 3.89
N LEU A 128 -4.59 -5.67 3.87
CA LEU A 128 -4.98 -6.38 2.65
C LEU A 128 -6.22 -5.73 2.05
N LYS A 129 -6.11 -5.25 0.81
CA LYS A 129 -7.28 -4.78 0.06
C LYS A 129 -8.13 -5.98 -0.36
N LEU A 130 -9.42 -5.95 -0.03
CA LEU A 130 -10.38 -7.02 -0.32
C LEU A 130 -10.93 -6.99 -1.76
#